data_AF-A0A368YD67-F1
#
_entry.id   AF-A0A368YD67-F1
#
_cell.length_a   1.000
_cell.length_b   1.000
_cell.length_c   1.000
_cell.angle_alpha   90.00
_cell.angle_beta   90.00
_cell.angle_gamma   90.00
#
_symmetry.space_group_name_H-M   'P 1'
#
loop_
_entity.id
_entity.type
_entity.pdbx_description
1 polymer ?
#
loop_
_entity_poly.entity_id
_entity_poly.type
_entity_poly.pdbx_seq_one_letter_code
_entity_poly.pdbx_strand_id
1 'polypeptide(L)'
;MNARTGGAFDQKLAAVLRRYPESSLRIQHLYVSDETFRELCSDLAAAERAIKTVENLPDPIRSERRAEFAEMANYLASEIEGAISRQSAVSFRR
;
A
#
# COMPACT_ATOMS: atom_id res chain seq x y z
N MET A 1 5.33 -14.87 -22.21
CA MET A 1 6.02 -14.03 -21.19
C MET A 1 4.94 -13.19 -20.51
N ASN A 2 4.82 -13.20 -19.16
CA ASN A 2 4.13 -12.18 -18.31
C ASN A 2 3.84 -12.61 -16.85
N ALA A 3 4.40 -13.71 -16.34
CA ALA A 3 4.20 -14.12 -14.93
C ALA A 3 4.84 -13.16 -13.90
N ARG A 4 5.88 -12.41 -14.27
CA ARG A 4 6.61 -11.51 -13.33
C ARG A 4 5.80 -10.28 -12.94
N THR A 5 4.98 -9.76 -13.85
CA THR A 5 4.17 -8.55 -13.61
C THR A 5 2.94 -8.88 -12.75
N GLY A 6 2.32 -10.04 -12.99
CA GLY A 6 1.18 -10.52 -12.19
C GLY A 6 1.56 -10.75 -10.72
N GLY A 7 2.68 -11.42 -10.44
CA GLY A 7 3.09 -11.68 -9.06
C GLY A 7 3.42 -10.42 -8.25
N ALA A 8 3.95 -9.36 -8.90
CA ALA A 8 4.20 -8.08 -8.24
C ALA A 8 2.91 -7.27 -8.05
N PHE A 9 2.01 -7.31 -9.02
CA PHE A 9 0.67 -6.72 -8.95
C PHE A 9 -0.12 -7.29 -7.77
N ASP A 10 -0.15 -8.62 -7.64
CA ASP A 10 -0.87 -9.33 -6.59
C ASP A 10 -0.32 -8.99 -5.19
N GLN A 11 1.00 -8.85 -5.05
CA GLN A 11 1.61 -8.50 -3.77
C GLN A 11 1.29 -7.07 -3.31
N LYS A 12 1.26 -6.11 -4.24
CA LYS A 12 0.94 -4.71 -3.95
C LYS A 12 -0.52 -4.57 -3.53
N LEU A 13 -1.42 -5.17 -4.30
CA LEU A 13 -2.84 -5.18 -3.99
C LEU A 13 -3.12 -5.92 -2.66
N ALA A 14 -2.50 -7.07 -2.45
CA ALA A 14 -2.65 -7.82 -1.21
C ALA A 14 -2.19 -7.04 0.03
N ALA A 15 -1.15 -6.21 -0.07
CA ALA A 15 -0.70 -5.38 1.04
C ALA A 15 -1.80 -4.42 1.53
N VAL A 16 -2.50 -3.79 0.60
CA VAL A 16 -3.59 -2.86 0.90
C VAL A 16 -4.84 -3.61 1.35
N LEU A 17 -5.19 -4.73 0.70
CA LEU A 17 -6.37 -5.53 1.07
C LEU A 17 -6.27 -6.11 2.48
N ARG A 18 -5.08 -6.45 2.97
CA ARG A 18 -4.89 -6.88 4.37
C ARG A 18 -5.20 -5.78 5.38
N ARG A 19 -4.96 -4.51 5.03
CA ARG A 19 -5.20 -3.35 5.92
C ARG A 19 -6.63 -2.87 5.86
N TYR A 20 -7.29 -2.99 4.71
CA TYR A 20 -8.63 -2.44 4.47
C TYR A 20 -9.59 -3.50 3.88
N PRO A 21 -9.83 -4.62 4.59
CA PRO A 21 -10.63 -5.72 4.04
C PRO A 21 -12.06 -5.29 3.69
N GLU A 22 -12.66 -4.42 4.50
CA GLU A 22 -14.03 -3.89 4.30
C GLU A 22 -14.18 -3.09 2.99
N SER A 23 -13.08 -2.57 2.43
CA SER A 23 -13.08 -1.78 1.20
C SER A 23 -12.58 -2.56 -0.03
N SER A 24 -12.51 -3.89 0.06
CA SER A 24 -11.83 -4.75 -0.92
C SER A 24 -12.29 -4.57 -2.37
N LEU A 25 -13.60 -4.51 -2.64
CA LEU A 25 -14.12 -4.30 -4.00
C LEU A 25 -13.71 -2.95 -4.58
N ARG A 26 -13.70 -1.92 -3.73
CA ARG A 26 -13.37 -0.57 -4.13
C ARG A 26 -11.88 -0.38 -4.37
N ILE A 27 -11.06 -0.99 -3.52
CA ILE A 27 -9.61 -1.05 -3.70
C ILE A 27 -9.29 -1.74 -5.02
N GLN A 28 -9.94 -2.87 -5.35
CA GLN A 28 -9.75 -3.54 -6.63
C GLN A 28 -10.11 -2.66 -7.81
N HIS A 29 -11.24 -1.95 -7.74
CA HIS A 29 -11.64 -1.00 -8.78
C HIS A 29 -10.61 0.13 -8.96
N LEU A 30 -10.27 0.82 -7.87
CA LEU A 30 -9.23 1.87 -7.84
C LEU A 30 -7.91 1.36 -8.42
N TYR A 31 -7.48 0.18 -8.02
CA TYR A 31 -6.22 -0.40 -8.46
C TYR A 31 -6.19 -0.71 -9.96
N VAL A 32 -7.33 -0.98 -10.59
CA VAL A 32 -7.41 -1.15 -12.05
C VAL A 32 -7.48 0.21 -12.76
N SER A 33 -8.26 1.15 -12.22
CA SER A 33 -8.64 2.40 -12.92
C SER A 33 -7.75 3.61 -12.64
N ASP A 34 -6.98 3.62 -11.56
CA ASP A 34 -6.25 4.79 -11.05
C ASP A 34 -4.75 4.45 -10.89
N GLU A 35 -3.93 5.06 -11.75
CA GLU A 35 -2.48 4.84 -11.76
C GLU A 35 -1.81 5.39 -10.49
N THR A 36 -2.19 6.57 -10.04
CA THR A 36 -1.68 7.16 -8.80
C THR A 36 -2.00 6.27 -7.61
N PHE A 37 -3.21 5.69 -7.57
CA PHE A 37 -3.55 4.73 -6.52
C PHE A 37 -2.68 3.46 -6.58
N ARG A 38 -2.38 2.95 -7.79
CA ARG A 38 -1.45 1.81 -7.94
C ARG A 38 -0.06 2.11 -7.42
N GLU A 39 0.44 3.33 -7.65
CA GLU A 39 1.73 3.79 -7.14
C GLU A 39 1.73 3.83 -5.61
N LEU A 40 0.70 4.40 -4.98
CA LEU A 40 0.55 4.37 -3.53
C LEU A 40 0.56 2.95 -2.95
N CYS A 41 -0.15 2.01 -3.60
CA CYS A 41 -0.12 0.60 -3.21
C CYS A 41 1.28 -0.02 -3.38
N SER A 42 2.01 0.38 -4.43
CA SER A 42 3.38 -0.07 -4.71
C SER A 42 4.34 0.37 -3.62
N ASP A 43 4.27 1.65 -3.25
CA ASP A 43 5.12 2.27 -2.25
C ASP A 43 4.83 1.72 -0.87
N LEU A 44 3.55 1.50 -0.54
CA LEU A 44 3.20 0.89 0.73
C LEU A 44 3.78 -0.52 0.85
N ALA A 45 3.63 -1.34 -0.19
CA ALA A 45 4.20 -2.68 -0.19
C ALA A 45 5.73 -2.65 -0.12
N ALA A 46 6.39 -1.64 -0.68
CA ALA A 46 7.83 -1.46 -0.57
C ALA A 46 8.25 -1.06 0.86
N ALA A 47 7.57 -0.11 1.49
CA ALA A 47 7.83 0.29 2.87
C ALA A 47 7.63 -0.89 3.85
N GLU A 48 6.55 -1.68 3.70
CA GLU A 48 6.33 -2.87 4.53
C GLU A 48 7.42 -3.94 4.34
N ARG A 49 7.93 -4.12 3.11
CA ARG A 49 9.07 -5.01 2.85
C ARG A 49 10.36 -4.47 3.46
N ALA A 50 10.58 -3.16 3.42
CA ALA A 50 11.72 -2.51 4.04
C ALA A 50 11.72 -2.72 5.56
N ILE A 51 10.56 -2.58 6.22
CA ILE A 51 10.40 -2.89 7.66
C ILE A 51 10.82 -4.33 7.97
N LYS A 52 10.41 -5.32 7.16
CA LYS A 52 10.82 -6.72 7.37
C LYS A 52 12.32 -6.93 7.14
N THR A 53 12.91 -6.14 6.25
CA THR A 53 14.34 -6.24 5.92
C THR A 53 15.20 -5.63 7.02
N VAL A 54 14.78 -4.51 7.62
CA VAL A 54 15.53 -3.84 8.69
C VAL A 54 15.65 -4.67 9.95
N GLU A 55 14.71 -5.60 10.22
CA GLU A 55 14.81 -6.52 11.35
C GLU A 55 16.10 -7.36 11.34
N ASN A 56 16.71 -7.55 10.17
CA ASN A 56 17.98 -8.28 10.03
C ASN A 56 19.23 -7.38 10.15
N LEU A 57 19.07 -6.07 10.34
CA LEU A 57 20.20 -5.15 10.49
C LEU A 57 20.76 -5.16 11.92
N PRO A 58 22.04 -4.75 12.11
CA PRO A 58 22.60 -4.52 13.43
C PRO A 58 21.78 -3.53 14.27
N ASP A 59 21.71 -3.79 15.58
CA ASP A 59 20.91 -3.01 16.54
C ASP A 59 21.11 -1.48 16.46
N PRO A 60 22.33 -0.92 16.25
CA PRO A 60 22.53 0.52 16.20
C PRO A 60 21.75 1.22 15.08
N ILE A 61 21.50 0.53 13.97
CA ILE A 61 20.80 1.09 12.80
C ILE A 61 19.37 0.55 12.65
N ARG A 62 19.06 -0.61 13.25
CA ARG A 62 17.75 -1.26 13.16
C ARG A 62 16.63 -0.34 13.65
N SER A 63 16.80 0.24 14.85
CA SER A 63 15.75 1.04 15.48
C SER A 63 15.39 2.28 14.65
N GLU A 64 16.42 3.03 14.21
CA GLU A 64 16.23 4.22 13.38
C GLU A 64 15.57 3.89 12.04
N ARG A 65 16.08 2.89 11.31
CA ARG A 65 15.53 2.50 10.00
C ARG A 65 14.11 1.94 10.12
N ARG A 66 13.82 1.23 11.21
CA ARG A 66 12.46 0.74 11.50
C ARG A 66 11.49 1.91 11.72
N ALA A 67 11.89 2.92 12.48
CA ALA A 67 11.07 4.10 12.72
C ALA A 67 10.77 4.85 11.42
N GLU A 68 11.80 5.11 10.60
CA GLU A 68 11.66 5.80 9.31
C GLU A 68 10.68 5.08 8.36
N PHE A 69 10.85 3.78 8.15
CA PHE A 69 9.95 3.04 7.26
C PHE A 69 8.54 2.86 7.85
N ALA A 70 8.40 2.83 9.17
CA ALA A 70 7.09 2.81 9.82
C ALA A 70 6.34 4.14 9.63
N GLU A 71 7.02 5.28 9.77
CA GLU A 71 6.43 6.59 9.48
C GLU A 71 5.99 6.70 8.01
N MET A 72 6.84 6.27 7.08
CA MET A 72 6.51 6.22 5.65
C MET A 72 5.29 5.33 5.38
N ALA A 73 5.24 4.14 5.99
CA ALA A 73 4.10 3.22 5.84
C ALA A 73 2.80 3.77 6.45
N ASN A 74 2.88 4.59 7.50
CA ASN A 74 1.73 5.27 8.10
C ASN A 74 1.23 6.41 7.22
N TYR A 75 2.14 7.23 6.68
CA TYR A 75 1.80 8.30 5.75
C TYR A 75 1.08 7.73 4.50
N LEU A 76 1.65 6.69 3.89
CA LEU A 76 1.06 6.02 2.72
C LEU A 76 -0.31 5.40 3.03
N ALA A 77 -0.48 4.84 4.23
CA ALA A 77 -1.77 4.33 4.69
C ALA A 77 -2.84 5.44 4.70
N SER A 78 -2.48 6.61 5.23
CA SER A 78 -3.39 7.76 5.28
C SER A 78 -3.79 8.26 3.89
N GLU A 79 -2.84 8.33 2.95
CA GLU A 79 -3.12 8.71 1.56
C GLU A 79 -4.05 7.71 0.85
N ILE A 80 -3.83 6.41 1.08
CA ILE A 80 -4.67 5.34 0.56
C ILE A 80 -6.08 5.42 1.14
N GLU A 81 -6.22 5.61 2.46
CA GLU A 81 -7.51 5.79 3.11
C GLU A 81 -8.24 7.02 2.58
N GLY A 82 -7.52 8.11 2.33
CA GLY A 82 -8.05 9.30 1.66
C GLY A 82 -8.57 8.99 0.25
N ALA A 83 -7.82 8.24 -0.54
CA ALA A 83 -8.25 7.82 -1.88
C ALA A 83 -9.49 6.89 -1.84
N ILE A 84 -9.51 5.95 -0.90
CA ILE A 84 -10.65 5.09 -0.59
C ILE A 84 -11.82 5.89 0.00
N SER A 85 -11.65 7.12 0.48
CA SER A 85 -12.76 7.95 0.96
C SER A 85 -13.30 8.90 -0.13
N ARG A 86 -12.45 9.38 -1.05
CA ARG A 86 -12.84 10.35 -2.10
C ARG A 86 -13.79 9.78 -3.14
N GLN A 87 -13.59 8.55 -3.62
CA GLN A 87 -14.53 7.92 -4.56
C GLN A 87 -15.96 7.66 -3.98
N SER A 88 -16.16 7.66 -2.65
CA SER A 88 -17.46 7.41 -2.00
C SER A 88 -18.34 8.62 -2.15
N ALA A 89 -17.71 9.80 -2.06
CA ALA A 89 -18.38 11.07 -2.24
C ALA A 89 -18.86 11.28 -3.69
N VAL A 90 -18.17 10.66 -4.68
CA VAL A 90 -18.58 10.73 -6.09
C VAL A 90 -19.74 9.77 -6.39
N SER A 91 -19.79 8.61 -5.74
CA SER A 91 -20.88 7.64 -5.92
C SER A 91 -22.21 8.08 -5.30
N PHE A 92 -22.22 9.05 -4.38
CA PHE A 92 -23.44 9.56 -3.72
C PHE A 92 -24.05 10.78 -4.43
N ARG A 93 -23.56 11.16 -5.62
CA ARG A 93 -24.17 12.16 -6.49
C ARG A 93 -24.68 11.51 -7.78
N ARG A 94 -25.73 10.68 -7.68
CA ARG A 94 -26.58 10.30 -8.81
C ARG A 94 -28.02 10.18 -8.35
#